data_AF-A0AA95LHG6-F1
#
_entry.id   AF-A0AA95LHG6-F1
#
_cell.length_a   1.000
_cell.length_b   1.000
_cell.length_c   1.000
_cell.angle_alpha   90.00
_cell.angle_beta   90.00
_cell.angle_gamma   90.00
#
_symmetry.space_group_name_H-M   'P 1'
#
loop_
_entity.id
_entity.type
_entity.pdbx_description
1 polymer ?
#
loop_
_entity_poly.entity_id
_entity_poly.type
_entity_poly.pdbx_seq_one_letter_code
_entity_poly.pdbx_strand_id
1 'polypeptide(L)'
;MADEKIAKIPYSLNSKAVADATKFWLNKRGVTLEEIAELVMFLQQKYYPNLTMDECIHNVEMVLSKREVQNAVLTGIQLDVMAEEGKLFSPLQDMIENDEGLYGVDEILAFSIVNVYGSIGFTNYGYVDKLKPGVLQRLNDKTTGQIHTYLDDIVGAVAAAASSRIAHRKQAEREIELELPHTPEDREEAARKLAEYDETPE
;
A
#
# COMPACT_ATOMS: atom_id res chain seq x y z
N MET A 1 -50.19 10.14 -25.35
CA MET A 1 -49.45 10.50 -24.13
C MET A 1 -48.03 10.04 -24.34
N ALA A 2 -47.09 10.98 -24.46
CA ALA A 2 -45.69 10.67 -24.71
C ALA A 2 -45.05 10.21 -23.40
N ASP A 3 -44.49 9.00 -23.40
CA ASP A 3 -43.56 8.56 -22.35
C ASP A 3 -42.36 9.50 -22.35
N GLU A 4 -42.30 10.39 -21.36
CA GLU A 4 -41.08 11.08 -21.00
C GLU A 4 -40.06 10.01 -20.57
N LYS A 5 -39.14 9.69 -21.49
CA LYS A 5 -37.92 8.95 -21.17
C LYS A 5 -37.15 9.77 -20.12
N ILE A 6 -37.32 9.41 -18.85
CA ILE A 6 -36.44 9.86 -17.77
C ILE A 6 -35.02 9.46 -18.18
N ALA A 7 -34.20 10.44 -18.53
CA ALA A 7 -32.81 10.21 -18.86
C ALA A 7 -32.15 9.56 -17.63
N LYS A 8 -31.77 8.28 -17.74
CA LYS A 8 -30.99 7.62 -16.69
C LYS A 8 -29.71 8.42 -16.52
N ILE A 9 -29.57 9.07 -15.37
CA ILE A 9 -28.32 9.73 -14.96
C ILE A 9 -27.22 8.66 -15.04
N PRO A 10 -26.10 8.93 -15.74
CA PRO A 10 -25.01 7.96 -15.82
C PRO A 10 -24.45 7.70 -14.42
N TYR A 11 -24.27 6.41 -14.09
CA TYR A 11 -23.68 6.02 -12.82
C TYR A 11 -22.31 6.68 -12.63
N SER A 12 -22.10 7.30 -11.47
CA SER A 12 -20.81 7.88 -11.09
C SER A 12 -20.60 7.71 -9.59
N LEU A 13 -19.60 6.91 -9.22
CA LEU A 13 -19.19 6.78 -7.83
C LEU A 13 -18.13 7.83 -7.51
N ASN A 14 -18.47 8.73 -6.59
CA ASN A 14 -17.60 9.81 -6.18
C ASN A 14 -16.30 9.29 -5.53
N SER A 15 -15.13 9.75 -6.01
CA SER A 15 -13.81 9.37 -5.46
C SER A 15 -13.65 9.70 -3.99
N LYS A 16 -14.21 10.82 -3.53
CA LYS A 16 -14.21 11.19 -2.11
C LYS A 16 -14.98 10.17 -1.27
N ALA A 17 -16.14 9.72 -1.75
CA ALA A 17 -16.93 8.72 -1.01
C ALA A 17 -16.15 7.41 -0.82
N VAL A 18 -15.36 7.00 -1.81
CA VAL A 18 -14.51 5.81 -1.69
C VAL A 18 -13.35 6.04 -0.73
N ALA A 19 -12.66 7.18 -0.83
CA ALA A 19 -11.59 7.52 0.10
C ALA A 19 -12.08 7.61 1.56
N ASP A 20 -13.23 8.25 1.78
CA ASP A 20 -13.86 8.37 3.10
C ASP A 20 -14.26 6.98 3.64
N ALA A 21 -14.82 6.11 2.80
CA ALA A 21 -15.16 4.74 3.17
C ALA A 21 -13.91 3.91 3.53
N THR A 22 -12.82 4.02 2.76
CA THR A 22 -11.55 3.34 3.05
C THR A 22 -11.02 3.74 4.42
N LYS A 23 -10.96 5.04 4.72
CA LYS A 23 -10.53 5.54 6.03
C LYS A 23 -11.45 5.06 7.15
N PHE A 24 -12.75 5.13 6.93
CA PHE A 24 -13.74 4.68 7.92
C PHE A 24 -13.56 3.19 8.24
N TRP A 25 -13.43 2.33 7.24
CA TRP A 25 -13.33 0.89 7.45
C TRP A 25 -12.01 0.47 8.09
N LEU A 26 -10.88 1.07 7.73
CA LEU A 26 -9.61 0.83 8.45
C LEU A 26 -9.75 1.16 9.95
N ASN A 27 -10.27 2.35 10.26
CA ASN A 27 -10.49 2.76 11.66
C ASN A 27 -11.49 1.86 12.38
N LYS A 28 -12.59 1.49 11.72
CA LYS A 28 -13.61 0.59 12.28
C LYS A 28 -13.04 -0.80 12.59
N ARG A 29 -12.05 -1.26 11.81
CA ARG A 29 -11.31 -2.50 12.03
C ARG A 29 -10.14 -2.35 13.00
N GLY A 30 -9.99 -1.17 13.63
CA GLY A 30 -8.98 -0.94 14.67
C GLY A 30 -7.57 -0.69 14.14
N VAL A 31 -7.44 -0.17 12.92
CA VAL A 31 -6.16 0.21 12.32
C VAL A 31 -6.12 1.73 12.10
N THR A 32 -5.14 2.39 12.72
CA THR A 32 -4.88 3.82 12.56
C THR A 32 -3.78 4.07 11.53
N LEU A 33 -3.68 5.31 11.02
CA LEU A 33 -2.64 5.66 10.05
C LEU A 33 -1.26 5.68 10.71
N GLU A 34 -1.21 6.09 11.97
CA GLU A 34 -0.05 6.15 12.83
C GLU A 34 0.57 4.75 13.01
N GLU A 35 -0.24 3.72 13.23
CA GLU A 35 0.24 2.35 13.36
C GLU A 35 0.81 1.78 12.06
N ILE A 36 0.25 2.16 10.91
CA ILE A 36 0.85 1.81 9.61
C ILE A 36 2.17 2.57 9.44
N ALA A 37 2.23 3.84 9.85
CA ALA A 37 3.42 4.66 9.79
C ALA A 37 4.55 4.15 10.71
N GLU A 38 4.23 3.52 11.85
CA GLU A 38 5.19 2.82 12.69
C GLU A 38 5.85 1.64 11.97
N LEU A 39 5.12 0.91 11.12
CA LEU A 39 5.69 -0.13 10.26
C LEU A 39 6.63 0.47 9.20
N VAL A 40 6.25 1.60 8.60
CA VAL A 40 7.11 2.33 7.65
C VAL A 40 8.39 2.78 8.34
N MET A 41 8.27 3.35 9.54
CA MET A 41 9.41 3.75 10.36
C MET A 41 10.33 2.56 10.64
N PHE A 42 9.75 1.43 11.09
CA PHE A 42 10.48 0.20 11.33
C PHE A 42 11.26 -0.29 10.10
N LEU A 43 10.66 -0.21 8.92
CA LEU A 43 11.26 -0.61 7.65
C LEU A 43 12.39 0.33 7.19
N GLN A 44 12.26 1.64 7.43
CA GLN A 44 13.09 2.65 6.78
C GLN A 44 14.12 3.32 7.69
N GLN A 45 13.95 3.29 9.02
CA GLN A 45 14.79 4.03 9.97
C GLN A 45 16.28 3.69 9.88
N LYS A 46 16.63 2.44 9.53
CA LYS A 46 18.02 2.02 9.37
C LYS A 46 18.71 2.65 8.16
N TYR A 47 17.95 2.99 7.13
CA TYR A 47 18.44 3.62 5.90
C TYR A 47 18.41 5.15 6.00
N TYR A 48 17.41 5.69 6.69
CA TYR A 48 17.18 7.12 6.83
C TYR A 48 17.06 7.50 8.32
N PRO A 49 18.18 7.74 9.03
CA PRO A 49 18.15 8.01 10.47
C PRO A 49 17.37 9.26 10.88
N ASN A 50 17.22 10.22 9.97
CA ASN A 50 16.49 11.47 10.19
C ASN A 50 15.01 11.37 9.75
N LEU A 51 14.52 10.18 9.38
CA LEU A 51 13.14 9.97 8.99
C LEU A 51 12.21 10.32 10.15
N THR A 52 11.20 11.14 9.87
CA THR A 52 10.23 11.57 10.87
C THR A 52 8.93 10.78 10.77
N MET A 53 8.18 10.70 11.88
CA MET A 53 6.88 10.03 11.88
C MET A 53 5.87 10.75 10.96
N ASP A 54 5.93 12.08 10.88
CA ASP A 54 5.09 12.88 9.99
C ASP A 54 5.36 12.54 8.51
N GLU A 55 6.63 12.34 8.13
CA GLU A 55 6.97 11.85 6.79
C GLU A 55 6.40 10.46 6.53
N CYS A 56 6.46 9.54 7.50
CA CYS A 56 5.87 8.20 7.38
C CYS A 56 4.35 8.28 7.18
N ILE A 57 3.64 9.02 8.03
CA ILE A 57 2.19 9.23 7.96
C ILE A 57 1.81 9.82 6.59
N HIS A 58 2.51 10.87 6.16
CA HIS A 58 2.27 11.47 4.85
C HIS A 58 2.43 10.46 3.71
N ASN A 59 3.42 9.58 3.76
CA ASN A 59 3.61 8.55 2.74
C ASN A 59 2.49 7.50 2.77
N VAL A 60 2.02 7.09 3.95
CA VAL A 60 0.85 6.20 4.10
C VAL A 60 -0.40 6.85 3.49
N GLU A 61 -0.65 8.13 3.76
CA GLU A 61 -1.78 8.86 3.15
C GLU A 61 -1.71 8.88 1.62
N MET A 62 -0.52 9.07 1.06
CA MET A 62 -0.30 9.09 -0.39
C MET A 62 -0.46 7.72 -1.05
N VAL A 63 -0.27 6.63 -0.30
CA VAL A 63 -0.61 5.28 -0.75
C VAL A 63 -2.13 5.08 -0.70
N LEU A 64 -2.76 5.40 0.43
CA LEU A 64 -4.22 5.28 0.62
C LEU A 64 -5.04 6.23 -0.27
N SER A 65 -4.43 7.26 -0.85
CA SER A 65 -5.09 8.15 -1.82
C SER A 65 -5.26 7.51 -3.20
N LYS A 66 -4.62 6.36 -3.46
CA LYS A 66 -4.65 5.69 -4.77
C LYS A 66 -5.90 4.83 -4.89
N ARG A 67 -6.59 4.93 -6.03
CA ARG A 67 -7.85 4.22 -6.28
C ARG A 67 -7.69 2.69 -6.18
N GLU A 68 -6.63 2.15 -6.76
CA GLU A 68 -6.37 0.70 -6.72
C GLU A 68 -6.17 0.20 -5.30
N VAL A 69 -5.44 0.95 -4.48
CA VAL A 69 -5.27 0.65 -3.05
C VAL A 69 -6.60 0.70 -2.31
N GLN A 70 -7.41 1.74 -2.54
CA GLN A 70 -8.73 1.85 -1.90
C GLN A 70 -9.65 0.67 -2.26
N ASN A 71 -9.62 0.23 -3.52
CA ASN A 71 -10.39 -0.92 -3.96
C ASN A 71 -9.91 -2.20 -3.26
N ALA A 72 -8.61 -2.41 -3.15
CA ALA A 72 -8.03 -3.55 -2.44
C ALA A 72 -8.42 -3.55 -0.94
N VAL A 73 -8.25 -2.41 -0.26
CA VAL A 73 -8.60 -2.25 1.16
C VAL A 73 -10.07 -2.57 1.40
N LEU A 74 -10.98 -1.99 0.61
CA LEU A 74 -12.41 -2.21 0.78
C LEU A 74 -12.81 -3.66 0.47
N THR A 75 -12.20 -4.27 -0.54
CA THR A 75 -12.50 -5.65 -0.93
C THR A 75 -12.04 -6.65 0.14
N GLY A 76 -10.80 -6.51 0.63
CA GLY A 76 -10.27 -7.40 1.66
C GLY A 76 -11.02 -7.30 2.98
N ILE A 77 -11.25 -6.07 3.46
CA ILE A 77 -12.05 -5.87 4.69
C ILE A 77 -13.46 -6.44 4.54
N GLN A 78 -14.08 -6.33 3.37
CA GLN A 78 -15.41 -6.89 3.15
C GLN A 78 -15.40 -8.42 3.23
N LEU A 79 -14.36 -9.09 2.72
CA LEU A 79 -14.23 -10.55 2.81
C LEU A 79 -13.99 -11.00 4.26
N ASP A 80 -13.14 -10.29 5.00
CA ASP A 80 -12.93 -10.49 6.44
C ASP A 80 -14.25 -10.37 7.22
N VAL A 81 -15.02 -9.31 6.97
CA VAL A 81 -16.34 -9.10 7.61
C VAL A 81 -17.32 -10.22 7.25
N MET A 82 -17.36 -10.66 5.99
CA MET A 82 -18.28 -11.73 5.58
C MET A 82 -17.91 -13.08 6.17
N ALA A 83 -16.62 -13.38 6.31
CA ALA A 83 -16.16 -14.55 7.03
C ALA A 83 -16.56 -14.48 8.50
N GLU A 84 -16.39 -13.31 9.14
CA GLU A 84 -16.73 -13.11 10.57
C GLU A 84 -18.23 -13.27 10.84
N GLU A 85 -19.05 -12.90 9.87
CA GLU A 85 -20.50 -13.07 9.92
C GLU A 85 -20.99 -14.45 9.47
N GLY A 86 -20.11 -15.36 9.04
CA GLY A 86 -20.48 -16.69 8.55
C GLY A 86 -21.28 -16.69 7.25
N LYS A 87 -21.07 -15.67 6.39
CA LYS A 87 -21.88 -15.42 5.18
C LYS A 87 -21.23 -15.93 3.89
N LEU A 88 -20.05 -16.53 3.97
CA LEU A 88 -19.40 -17.13 2.82
C LEU A 88 -19.88 -18.58 2.63
N PHE A 89 -19.78 -19.09 1.40
CA PHE A 89 -20.06 -20.50 1.14
C PHE A 89 -18.85 -21.36 1.52
N SER A 90 -19.07 -22.60 2.00
CA SER A 90 -17.98 -23.57 2.16
C SER A 90 -17.47 -24.07 0.79
N PRO A 91 -16.17 -24.35 0.63
CA PRO A 91 -15.11 -24.32 1.66
C PRO A 91 -14.47 -22.93 1.88
N LEU A 92 -14.88 -21.90 1.15
CA LEU A 92 -14.28 -20.56 1.24
C LEU A 92 -14.44 -19.93 2.63
N GLN A 93 -15.58 -20.15 3.29
CA GLN A 93 -15.80 -19.76 4.68
C GLN A 93 -14.67 -20.25 5.58
N ASP A 94 -14.42 -21.56 5.56
CA ASP A 94 -13.42 -22.19 6.42
C ASP A 94 -12.00 -21.70 6.09
N MET A 95 -11.69 -21.52 4.80
CA MET A 95 -10.38 -21.05 4.35
C MET A 95 -10.05 -19.64 4.86
N ILE A 96 -10.99 -18.71 4.73
CA ILE A 96 -10.77 -17.32 5.17
C ILE A 96 -10.84 -17.24 6.70
N GLU A 97 -11.82 -17.86 7.34
CA GLU A 97 -11.99 -17.79 8.79
C GLU A 97 -10.80 -18.36 9.57
N ASN A 98 -10.19 -19.43 9.05
CA ASN A 98 -9.05 -20.05 9.71
C ASN A 98 -7.71 -19.46 9.27
N ASP A 99 -7.69 -18.58 8.26
CA ASP A 99 -6.47 -18.06 7.65
C ASP A 99 -5.58 -19.27 7.25
N GLU A 100 -6.13 -20.05 6.30
CA GLU A 100 -5.54 -21.29 5.81
C GLU A 100 -4.25 -21.00 5.04
N GLY A 101 -3.11 -21.51 5.47
CA GLY A 101 -1.81 -21.16 4.89
C GLY A 101 -1.56 -21.62 3.43
N LEU A 102 -2.50 -22.34 2.81
CA LEU A 102 -2.50 -22.63 1.37
C LEU A 102 -3.50 -21.79 0.57
N TYR A 103 -4.33 -21.00 1.25
CA TYR A 103 -5.06 -19.89 0.66
C TYR A 103 -4.08 -18.74 0.46
N GLY A 104 -4.05 -18.18 -0.75
CA GLY A 104 -3.03 -17.18 -1.12
C GLY A 104 -3.62 -15.93 -1.80
N VAL A 105 -4.92 -15.68 -1.61
CA VAL A 105 -5.66 -14.67 -2.40
C VAL A 105 -5.58 -13.29 -1.75
N ASP A 106 -5.52 -13.28 -0.43
CA ASP A 106 -5.10 -12.22 0.47
C ASP A 106 -3.75 -11.61 0.05
N GLU A 107 -2.70 -12.41 -0.15
CA GLU A 107 -1.39 -11.91 -0.60
C GLU A 107 -1.43 -11.44 -2.06
N ILE A 108 -2.24 -12.08 -2.92
CA ILE A 108 -2.45 -11.58 -4.30
C ILE A 108 -3.05 -10.17 -4.26
N LEU A 109 -4.02 -9.93 -3.38
CA LEU A 109 -4.62 -8.61 -3.20
C LEU A 109 -3.61 -7.62 -2.59
N ALA A 110 -2.79 -8.07 -1.63
CA ALA A 110 -1.70 -7.30 -1.05
C ALA A 110 -0.67 -6.88 -2.11
N PHE A 111 -0.28 -7.78 -3.02
CA PHE A 111 0.61 -7.47 -4.13
C PHE A 111 0.05 -6.40 -5.06
N SER A 112 -1.27 -6.30 -5.23
CA SER A 112 -1.86 -5.20 -6.02
C SER A 112 -1.56 -3.82 -5.41
N ILE A 113 -1.48 -3.72 -4.08
CA ILE A 113 -1.11 -2.49 -3.37
C ILE A 113 0.38 -2.21 -3.53
N VAL A 114 1.23 -3.22 -3.32
CA VAL A 114 2.70 -3.08 -3.43
C VAL A 114 3.10 -2.61 -4.84
N ASN A 115 2.48 -3.19 -5.87
CA ASN A 115 2.78 -2.87 -7.27
C ASN A 115 2.56 -1.40 -7.64
N VAL A 116 1.68 -0.67 -6.94
CA VAL A 116 1.47 0.78 -7.17
C VAL A 116 2.76 1.59 -7.00
N TYR A 117 3.70 1.10 -6.17
CA TYR A 117 5.01 1.71 -5.93
C TYR A 117 6.18 0.79 -6.29
N GLY A 118 5.94 -0.19 -7.16
CA GLY A 118 6.97 -1.01 -7.80
C GLY A 118 7.56 -2.12 -6.93
N SER A 119 8.43 -2.91 -7.56
CA SER A 119 8.94 -4.18 -7.03
C SER A 119 9.85 -4.06 -5.81
N ILE A 120 10.39 -2.87 -5.52
CA ILE A 120 11.20 -2.62 -4.32
C ILE A 120 10.37 -2.88 -3.05
N GLY A 121 9.05 -2.66 -3.11
CA GLY A 121 8.16 -2.94 -1.99
C GLY A 121 7.97 -4.43 -1.69
N PHE A 122 8.27 -5.36 -2.62
CA PHE A 122 7.99 -6.79 -2.40
C PHE A 122 8.81 -7.38 -1.26
N THR A 123 10.09 -7.02 -1.16
CA THR A 123 10.96 -7.53 -0.09
C THR A 123 10.53 -6.96 1.27
N ASN A 124 10.15 -5.69 1.32
CA ASN A 124 9.60 -5.07 2.53
C ASN A 124 8.31 -5.74 2.98
N TYR A 125 7.38 -5.99 2.05
CA TYR A 125 6.11 -6.65 2.33
C TYR A 125 6.32 -8.05 2.90
N GLY A 126 7.02 -8.93 2.18
CA GLY A 126 7.27 -10.29 2.67
C GLY A 126 8.08 -10.33 3.97
N TYR A 127 8.88 -9.30 4.26
CA TYR A 127 9.59 -9.18 5.54
C TYR A 127 8.65 -8.84 6.71
N VAL A 128 7.75 -7.86 6.55
CA VAL A 128 6.81 -7.49 7.63
C VAL A 128 5.70 -8.51 7.81
N ASP A 129 5.23 -9.13 6.73
CA ASP A 129 4.26 -10.23 6.80
C ASP A 129 4.82 -11.41 7.60
N LYS A 130 6.07 -11.80 7.33
CA LYS A 130 6.72 -12.86 8.11
C LYS A 130 6.94 -12.52 9.58
N LEU A 131 7.33 -11.27 9.87
CA LEU A 131 7.72 -10.86 11.23
C LEU A 131 6.51 -10.46 12.10
N LYS A 132 5.46 -9.94 11.46
CA LYS A 132 4.25 -9.35 12.06
C LYS A 132 4.52 -8.40 13.24
N PRO A 133 5.32 -7.32 13.07
CA PRO A 133 5.55 -6.34 14.14
C PRO A 133 4.34 -5.42 14.36
N GLY A 134 4.24 -4.82 15.56
CA GLY A 134 3.29 -3.75 15.84
C GLY A 134 1.83 -4.16 15.61
N VAL A 135 1.09 -3.37 14.82
CA VAL A 135 -0.32 -3.65 14.50
C VAL A 135 -0.53 -5.01 13.83
N LEU A 136 0.43 -5.51 13.04
CA LEU A 136 0.32 -6.84 12.41
C LEU A 136 0.29 -7.96 13.45
N GLN A 137 1.00 -7.80 14.56
CA GLN A 137 0.96 -8.77 15.67
C GLN A 137 -0.45 -8.87 16.26
N ARG A 138 -1.11 -7.71 16.41
CA ARG A 138 -2.48 -7.63 16.95
C ARG A 138 -3.50 -8.19 15.96
N LEU A 139 -3.37 -7.88 14.67
CA LEU A 139 -4.29 -8.38 13.65
C LEU A 139 -4.19 -9.90 13.49
N ASN A 140 -3.01 -10.48 13.69
CA ASN A 140 -2.81 -11.92 13.66
C ASN A 140 -3.29 -12.66 14.94
N ASP A 141 -3.80 -11.95 15.94
CA ASP A 141 -4.32 -12.56 17.16
C ASP A 141 -5.75 -13.10 16.97
N LYS A 142 -5.85 -14.42 16.80
CA LYS A 142 -7.11 -15.15 16.60
C LYS A 142 -7.98 -15.27 17.87
N THR A 143 -7.51 -14.79 19.04
CA THR A 143 -8.27 -14.91 20.30
C THR A 143 -9.38 -13.86 20.46
N THR A 144 -9.35 -12.80 19.65
CA THR A 144 -10.34 -11.70 19.71
C THR A 144 -11.69 -12.08 19.10
N GLY A 145 -11.73 -13.16 18.31
CA GLY A 145 -12.89 -13.54 17.50
C GLY A 145 -13.08 -12.70 16.24
N GLN A 146 -12.21 -11.72 15.99
CA GLN A 146 -12.18 -10.98 14.73
C GLN A 146 -11.33 -11.72 13.69
N ILE A 147 -11.76 -11.69 12.44
CA ILE A 147 -11.05 -12.33 11.31
C ILE A 147 -10.35 -11.25 10.50
N HIS A 148 -9.02 -11.29 10.42
CA HIS A 148 -8.20 -10.27 9.74
C HIS A 148 -7.31 -10.86 8.64
N THR A 149 -7.73 -11.96 8.02
CA THR A 149 -6.99 -12.71 6.99
C THR A 149 -6.54 -11.83 5.84
N TYR A 150 -7.39 -10.92 5.37
CA TYR A 150 -6.98 -9.94 4.36
C TYR A 150 -6.35 -8.69 4.95
N LEU A 151 -6.83 -8.24 6.12
CA LEU A 151 -6.46 -6.93 6.65
C LEU A 151 -5.00 -6.83 7.08
N ASP A 152 -4.41 -7.86 7.69
CA ASP A 152 -3.00 -7.81 8.10
C ASP A 152 -2.06 -7.70 6.89
N ASP A 153 -2.33 -8.47 5.85
CA ASP A 153 -1.64 -8.41 4.56
C ASP A 153 -1.76 -7.05 3.88
N ILE A 154 -2.97 -6.49 3.85
CA ILE A 154 -3.24 -5.15 3.31
C ILE A 154 -2.44 -4.09 4.08
N VAL A 155 -2.41 -4.17 5.41
CA VAL A 155 -1.66 -3.23 6.25
C VAL A 155 -0.16 -3.33 5.99
N GLY A 156 0.37 -4.55 5.92
CA GLY A 156 1.77 -4.80 5.57
C GLY A 156 2.11 -4.25 4.18
N ALA A 157 1.25 -4.45 3.20
CA ALA A 157 1.43 -3.97 1.84
C ALA A 157 1.38 -2.44 1.73
N VAL A 158 0.48 -1.76 2.46
CA VAL A 158 0.46 -0.28 2.50
C VAL A 158 1.77 0.25 3.09
N ALA A 159 2.25 -0.33 4.19
CA ALA A 159 3.53 0.05 4.80
C ALA A 159 4.72 -0.18 3.85
N ALA A 160 4.73 -1.30 3.14
CA ALA A 160 5.77 -1.62 2.15
C ALA A 160 5.75 -0.67 0.94
N ALA A 161 4.56 -0.34 0.43
CA ALA A 161 4.37 0.62 -0.64
C ALA A 161 4.81 2.04 -0.23
N ALA A 162 4.45 2.47 0.98
CA ALA A 162 4.88 3.76 1.55
C ALA A 162 6.40 3.81 1.72
N SER A 163 7.01 2.71 2.15
CA SER A 163 8.46 2.56 2.25
C SER A 163 9.15 2.69 0.88
N SER A 164 8.61 2.04 -0.15
CA SER A 164 9.12 2.17 -1.53
C SER A 164 9.04 3.62 -2.02
N ARG A 165 7.92 4.30 -1.75
CA ARG A 165 7.75 5.72 -2.07
C ARG A 165 8.80 6.60 -1.40
N ILE A 166 9.09 6.38 -0.12
CA ILE A 166 10.13 7.11 0.62
C ILE A 166 11.49 6.90 -0.04
N ALA A 167 11.86 5.67 -0.34
CA ALA A 167 13.15 5.36 -0.96
C ALA A 167 13.36 6.09 -2.30
N HIS A 168 12.34 6.08 -3.17
CA HIS A 168 12.38 6.83 -4.43
C HIS A 168 12.53 8.34 -4.22
N ARG A 169 11.84 8.91 -3.23
CA ARG A 169 11.92 10.36 -2.94
C ARG A 169 13.26 10.75 -2.35
N LYS A 170 13.82 9.97 -1.41
CA LYS A 170 15.12 10.23 -0.80
C LYS A 170 16.25 10.19 -1.83
N GLN A 171 16.14 9.32 -2.84
CA GLN A 171 17.08 9.31 -3.96
C GLN A 171 16.98 10.59 -4.80
N ALA A 172 15.76 11.03 -5.14
CA ALA A 172 15.56 12.29 -5.87
C ALA A 172 16.04 13.52 -5.08
N GLU A 173 15.81 13.57 -3.76
CA GLU A 173 16.32 14.62 -2.87
C GLU A 173 17.85 14.67 -2.90
N ARG A 174 18.52 13.51 -2.82
CA ARG A 174 19.97 13.40 -2.89
C ARG A 174 20.55 13.83 -4.23
N GLU A 175 19.87 13.53 -5.34
CA GLU A 175 20.28 13.97 -6.68
C GLU A 175 20.28 15.50 -6.78
N ILE A 176 19.25 16.15 -6.24
CA ILE A 176 19.17 17.62 -6.17
C ILE A 176 20.29 18.19 -5.30
N GLU A 177 20.55 17.62 -4.13
CA GLU A 177 21.62 18.07 -3.22
C GLU A 177 23.02 17.94 -3.83
N LEU A 178 23.23 16.95 -4.69
CA LEU A 178 24.49 16.71 -5.39
C LEU A 178 24.60 17.47 -6.72
N GLU A 179 23.62 18.32 -7.05
CA GLU A 179 23.52 19.04 -8.33
C GLU A 179 23.58 18.09 -9.54
N LEU A 180 23.05 16.87 -9.38
CA LEU A 180 23.02 15.88 -10.43
C LEU A 180 21.88 16.18 -11.43
N PRO A 181 22.04 15.77 -12.71
CA PRO A 181 21.00 15.89 -13.73
C PRO A 181 19.70 15.24 -13.27
N HIS A 182 18.62 16.03 -13.14
CA HIS A 182 17.36 15.54 -12.56
C HIS A 182 16.20 15.56 -13.57
N THR A 183 16.20 16.52 -14.49
CA THR A 183 15.19 16.63 -15.55
C THR A 183 15.64 15.96 -16.86
N PRO A 184 14.71 15.63 -17.77
CA PRO A 184 15.08 15.11 -19.10
C PRO A 184 16.02 16.03 -19.89
N GLU A 185 15.92 17.35 -19.70
CA GLU A 185 16.77 18.34 -20.36
C GLU A 185 18.21 18.27 -19.83
N ASP A 186 18.41 18.04 -18.54
CA ASP A 186 19.74 17.87 -17.93
C ASP A 186 20.46 16.59 -18.43
N ARG A 187 19.70 15.58 -18.88
CA ARG A 187 20.24 14.29 -19.34
C ARG A 187 21.01 14.41 -20.64
N GLU A 188 20.67 15.37 -21.50
CA GLU A 188 21.36 15.53 -22.78
C GLU A 188 22.79 16.06 -22.56
N GLU A 189 22.98 16.95 -21.59
CA GLU A 189 24.31 17.42 -21.19
C GLU A 189 25.10 16.31 -20.46
N ALA A 190 24.44 15.55 -19.59
CA ALA A 190 25.06 14.42 -18.90
C ALA A 190 25.52 13.31 -19.86
N ALA A 191 24.68 12.98 -20.87
CA ALA A 191 25.00 12.00 -21.90
C ALA A 191 26.17 12.45 -22.78
N ARG A 192 26.27 13.75 -23.11
CA ARG A 192 27.43 14.32 -23.81
C ARG A 192 28.71 14.19 -22.99
N LYS A 193 28.68 14.53 -21.69
CA LYS A 193 29.84 14.40 -20.79
C LYS A 193 30.31 12.94 -20.64
N LEU A 194 29.37 11.99 -20.58
CA LEU A 194 29.68 10.56 -20.56
C LEU A 194 30.32 10.07 -21.86
N ALA A 195 29.83 10.54 -23.01
CA ALA A 195 30.43 10.23 -24.31
C ALA A 195 31.84 10.80 -24.46
N GLU A 196 32.08 12.03 -23.98
CA GLU A 196 33.41 12.66 -23.97
C GLU A 196 34.41 11.91 -23.06
N TYR A 197 33.96 11.33 -21.95
CA TYR A 197 34.79 10.53 -21.04
C TYR A 197 35.21 9.17 -21.64
N ASP A 198 34.38 8.58 -22.50
CA ASP A 198 34.68 7.31 -23.19
C ASP A 198 35.65 7.51 -24.39
N GLU A 199 35.82 8.75 -24.84
CA GLU A 199 36.73 9.13 -25.94
C GLU A 199 38.14 9.57 -25.48
N THR A 200 38.38 9.72 -24.17
CA THR A 200 39.73 10.00 -23.64
C THR A 200 40.60 8.74 -23.62
N PRO A 201 41.73 8.67 -24.35
CA PRO A 201 42.63 7.51 -24.31
C PRO A 201 43.34 7.43 -22.95
N GLU A 202 43.52 6.20 -22.42
CA GLU A 202 44.39 5.90 -21.26
C GLU A 202 45.82 6.44 -21.42
#